data_AF-A0A3B8Z5C3-F1
#
_entry.id   AF-A0A3B8Z5C3-F1
#
_cell.length_a   1.000
_cell.length_b   1.000
_cell.length_c   1.000
_cell.angle_alpha   90.00
_cell.angle_beta   90.00
_cell.angle_gamma   90.00
#
_symmetry.space_group_name_H-M   'P 1'
#
loop_
_entity.id
_entity.type
_entity.pdbx_description
1 polymer ?
#
loop_
_entity_poly.entity_id
_entity_poly.type
_entity_poly.pdbx_seq_one_letter_code
_entity_poly.pdbx_strand_id
1 'polypeptide(L)' 'QQEWNWSEKYSPQSEILEYANHVADRFDLRTDIQFDTPIVSLLFDEKSDTWLGESEKGERFEASFCVMATGCLSKENIP' A
#
# COMPACT_ATOMS: atom_id res chain seq x y z
N GLN A 1 -5.22 -1.91 24.44
CA GLN A 1 -6.04 -3.12 24.71
C GLN A 1 -6.83 -3.39 23.45
N GLN A 2 -6.95 -4.65 23.00
CA GLN A 2 -7.49 -4.99 21.68
C GLN A 2 -8.92 -4.47 21.52
N GLU A 3 -9.13 -3.52 20.61
CA GLU A 3 -10.44 -2.94 20.30
C GLU A 3 -11.20 -3.75 19.24
N TRP A 4 -10.60 -4.83 18.72
CA TRP A 4 -11.21 -5.71 17.75
C TRP A 4 -11.54 -7.07 18.37
N ASN A 5 -12.78 -7.52 18.19
CA ASN A 5 -13.23 -8.83 18.64
C ASN A 5 -13.43 -9.74 17.43
N TRP A 6 -12.52 -10.70 17.26
CA TRP A 6 -12.63 -11.68 16.18
C TRP A 6 -13.80 -12.65 16.41
N SER A 7 -14.58 -12.89 15.37
CA SER A 7 -15.75 -13.75 15.39
C SER A 7 -15.38 -15.25 15.46
N GLU A 8 -14.25 -15.62 14.88
CA GLU A 8 -13.74 -16.98 14.84
C GLU A 8 -12.21 -17.06 14.85
N LYS A 9 -11.67 -18.27 14.98
CA LYS A 9 -10.21 -18.49 15.02
C LYS A 9 -9.54 -18.25 13.66
N TYR A 10 -10.26 -18.52 12.56
CA TYR A 10 -9.78 -18.36 11.19
C TYR A 10 -10.77 -17.48 10.43
N SER A 11 -10.63 -16.18 10.60
CA SER A 11 -11.57 -15.20 10.05
C SER A 11 -11.63 -15.22 8.52
N PRO A 12 -12.82 -15.03 7.94
CA PRO A 12 -12.99 -14.94 6.50
C PRO A 12 -12.40 -13.64 5.98
N GLN A 13 -12.16 -13.56 4.66
CA GLN A 13 -11.60 -12.38 4.01
C GLN A 13 -12.39 -11.10 4.33
N SER A 14 -13.72 -11.17 4.43
CA SER A 14 -14.56 -10.02 4.74
C SER A 14 -14.23 -9.42 6.12
N GLU A 15 -14.09 -10.25 7.16
CA GLU A 15 -13.75 -9.78 8.51
C GLU A 15 -12.32 -9.24 8.58
N ILE A 16 -11.38 -9.85 7.85
CA ILE A 16 -10.00 -9.34 7.73
C ILE A 16 -10.00 -7.94 7.10
N LEU A 17 -10.82 -7.72 6.06
CA LEU A 17 -10.95 -6.41 5.42
C LEU A 17 -11.60 -5.38 6.35
N GLU A 18 -12.62 -5.77 7.12
CA GLU A 18 -13.23 -4.88 8.12
C GLU A 18 -12.22 -4.47 9.20
N TYR A 19 -11.41 -5.41 9.68
CA TYR A 19 -10.32 -5.12 10.61
C TYR A 19 -9.30 -4.14 10.02
N ALA A 20 -8.87 -4.35 8.77
CA ALA A 20 -7.94 -3.44 8.10
C ALA A 20 -8.53 -2.02 7.97
N ASN A 21 -9.81 -1.90 7.65
CA ASN A 21 -10.51 -0.62 7.60
C ASN A 21 -10.59 0.05 8.98
N HIS A 22 -10.92 -0.71 10.03
CA HIS A 22 -10.94 -0.22 11.41
C HIS A 22 -9.58 0.34 11.82
N VAL A 23 -8.48 -0.33 11.49
CA VAL A 23 -7.13 0.16 11.77
C VAL A 23 -6.84 1.45 10.99
N ALA A 24 -7.19 1.50 9.70
CA ALA A 24 -7.00 2.70 8.89
C ALA A 24 -7.81 3.90 9.39
N ASP A 25 -9.03 3.68 9.90
CA ASP A 25 -9.86 4.72 10.53
C ASP A 25 -9.26 5.19 11.85
N ARG A 26 -8.83 4.24 12.70
CA ARG A 26 -8.29 4.52 14.04
C ARG A 26 -7.06 5.43 14.00
N PHE A 27 -6.22 5.26 13.00
CA PHE A 27 -4.95 6.01 12.85
C PHE A 27 -5.00 7.05 11.74
N ASP A 28 -6.18 7.33 11.17
CA ASP A 28 -6.39 8.31 10.10
C ASP A 28 -5.47 8.13 8.88
N LEU A 29 -5.13 6.88 8.55
CA LEU A 29 -4.07 6.56 7.58
C LEU A 29 -4.44 6.97 6.14
N ARG A 30 -5.74 7.10 5.83
CA ARG A 30 -6.19 7.37 4.46
C ARG A 30 -5.81 8.77 3.97
N THR A 31 -5.53 9.70 4.87
CA THR A 31 -5.08 11.05 4.53
C THR A 31 -3.71 11.05 3.86
N ASP A 32 -2.88 10.06 4.19
CA ASP A 32 -1.52 9.89 3.65
C ASP A 32 -1.44 8.85 2.52
N ILE A 33 -2.58 8.28 2.09
CA ILE A 33 -2.62 7.24 1.05
C ILE A 33 -3.29 7.77 -0.20
N GLN A 34 -2.57 7.72 -1.32
CA GLN A 34 -3.14 7.94 -2.64
C GLN A 34 -3.55 6.60 -3.27
N PHE A 35 -4.86 6.31 -3.24
CA PHE A 35 -5.45 5.13 -3.90
C PHE A 35 -5.57 5.34 -5.41
N ASP A 36 -5.80 4.24 -6.16
CA ASP A 36 -5.98 4.25 -7.61
C ASP A 36 -4.83 4.89 -8.40
N THR A 37 -3.60 4.78 -7.85
CA THR A 37 -2.36 5.31 -8.45
C THR A 37 -1.31 4.22 -8.55
N PRO A 38 -1.39 3.33 -9.56
CA PRO A 38 -0.35 2.33 -9.79
C PRO A 38 0.96 3.02 -10.21
N ILE A 39 2.06 2.73 -9.50
CA ILE A 39 3.41 3.15 -9.90
C ILE A 39 3.94 2.17 -10.95
N VAL A 40 4.30 2.69 -12.13
CA VAL A 40 4.75 1.89 -13.29
C VAL A 40 6.25 2.00 -13.56
N SER A 41 6.90 3.03 -13.01
CA SER A 41 8.34 3.23 -13.10
C SER A 41 8.90 3.76 -11.79
N LEU A 42 10.10 3.31 -11.44
CA LEU A 42 10.85 3.79 -10.29
C LEU A 42 12.34 3.80 -10.65
N LEU A 43 12.97 4.97 -10.63
CA LEU A 43 14.35 5.18 -11.01
C LEU A 43 15.10 5.90 -9.89
N PHE A 44 16.33 5.50 -9.60
CA PHE A 44 17.18 6.23 -8.67
C PHE A 44 17.95 7.31 -9.42
N ASP A 45 17.86 8.57 -8.97
CA ASP A 45 18.63 9.69 -9.48
C ASP A 45 19.87 9.92 -8.61
N GLU A 46 21.03 9.49 -9.13
CA GLU A 46 22.33 9.61 -8.46
C GLU A 46 22.77 11.07 -8.23
N LYS A 47 22.19 12.05 -8.93
CA LYS A 47 22.56 13.46 -8.72
C LYS A 47 21.93 14.06 -7.49
N SER A 48 20.71 13.64 -7.17
CA SER A 48 19.91 14.15 -6.05
C SER A 48 19.87 13.18 -4.87
N ASP A 49 20.38 11.95 -5.04
CA ASP A 49 20.28 10.85 -4.07
C ASP A 49 18.81 10.54 -3.72
N THR A 50 17.92 10.57 -4.72
CA THR A 50 16.48 10.33 -4.55
C THR A 50 15.94 9.26 -5.51
N TRP A 51 14.79 8.71 -5.15
CA TRP A 51 13.96 7.87 -6.01
C TRP A 51 12.92 8.73 -6.72
N LEU A 52 12.83 8.56 -8.03
CA LEU A 52 11.83 9.16 -8.91
C LEU A 52 10.83 8.10 -9.35
N GLY A 53 9.59 8.22 -8.88
CA GLY A 53 8.48 7.36 -9.24
C GLY A 53 7.57 8.00 -10.28
N GLU A 54 7.03 7.21 -11.21
CA GLU A 54 6.00 7.63 -12.16
C GLU A 54 4.80 6.70 -12.08
N SER A 55 3.61 7.28 -11.96
CA SER A 55 2.35 6.53 -12.00
C SER A 55 1.86 6.31 -13.42
N GLU A 56 0.93 5.37 -13.59
CA GLU A 56 0.26 5.11 -14.87
C GLU A 56 -0.45 6.36 -15.43
N LYS A 57 -0.90 7.26 -14.56
CA LYS A 57 -1.56 8.53 -14.92
C LYS A 57 -0.57 9.66 -15.23
N GLY A 58 0.73 9.40 -15.17
CA GLY A 58 1.80 10.38 -15.44
C GLY A 58 2.14 11.29 -14.26
N GLU A 59 1.57 11.05 -13.06
CA GLU A 59 1.98 11.74 -11.83
C GLU A 59 3.39 11.32 -11.45
N ARG A 60 4.20 12.28 -10.98
CA ARG A 60 5.60 12.07 -10.59
C ARG A 60 5.79 12.26 -9.10
N PHE A 61 6.57 11.37 -8.51
CA PHE A 61 6.89 11.34 -7.08
C PHE A 61 8.40 11.36 -6.90
N GLU A 62 8.87 12.04 -5.86
CA GLU A 62 10.28 12.10 -5.49
C GLU A 62 10.40 11.81 -3.99
N ALA A 63 11.30 10.90 -3.62
CA ALA A 63 11.51 10.52 -2.23
C ALA A 63 12.95 10.06 -1.97
N SER A 64 13.50 10.38 -0.80
CA SER A 64 14.84 9.90 -0.42
C SER A 64 14.91 8.39 -0.18
N PHE A 65 13.77 7.77 0.14
CA PHE A 65 13.68 6.33 0.42
C PHE A 65 12.47 5.73 -0.28
N CYS A 66 12.61 4.48 -0.73
CA CYS A 66 11.52 3.69 -1.27
C CYS A 66 11.35 2.41 -0.46
N VAL A 67 10.13 2.17 0.04
CA VAL A 67 9.76 0.96 0.78
C VAL A 67 8.72 0.18 -0.01
N MET A 68 9.09 -1.00 -0.51
CA MET A 68 8.24 -1.81 -1.38
C MET A 68 7.32 -2.73 -0.56
N ALA A 69 6.09 -2.29 -0.32
CA ALA A 69 5.04 -3.05 0.37
C ALA A 69 4.05 -3.72 -0.61
N THR A 70 4.52 -4.22 -1.76
CA THR A 70 3.68 -4.69 -2.89
C THR A 70 3.11 -6.10 -2.75
N GLY A 71 3.38 -6.80 -1.65
CA GLY A 71 2.95 -8.18 -1.41
C GLY A 71 3.59 -9.23 -2.33
N CYS A 72 3.35 -10.51 -2.06
CA CYS A 72 3.90 -11.66 -2.81
C CYS A 72 2.90 -12.35 -3.76
N LEU A 73 1.62 -11.98 -3.71
CA LEU A 73 0.52 -12.60 -4.46
C LEU A 73 -0.31 -11.54 -5.22
N SER A 74 0.34 -10.47 -5.67
CA SER A 74 -0.32 -9.30 -6.27
C SER A 74 -0.47 -9.37 -7.79
N LYS A 75 0.18 -10.33 -8.45
CA LYS A 75 0.06 -10.55 -9.89
C LYS A 75 -0.38 -11.98 -10.18
N GLU A 76 -1.48 -12.11 -10.92
CA GLU A 76 -1.96 -13.38 -11.41
C GLU A 76 -0.94 -13.99 -12.38
N ASN A 77 -0.55 -15.24 -12.14
CA ASN A 77 0.31 -16.00 -13.05
C ASN A 77 -0.59 -16.94 -13.87
N ILE A 78 -0.85 -16.56 -15.12
CA ILE A 78 -1.61 -17.35 -16.09
C ILE A 78 -0.61 -18.24 -16.85
N PRO A 79 -0.68 -19.59 -16.73
CA PRO A 79 0.21 -20.52 -17.42
C PRO A 79 0.11 -20.49 -18.94
#